data_AF-A0A6J7IUJ8-F1
#
_entry.id   AF-A0A6J7IUJ8-F1
#
_cell.length_a   1.000
_cell.length_b   1.000
_cell.length_c   1.000
_cell.angle_alpha   90.00
_cell.angle_beta   90.00
_cell.angle_gamma   90.00
#
_symmetry.space_group_name_H-M   'P 1'
#
loop_
_entity.id
_entity.type
_entity.pdbx_description
1 polymer ?
#
loop_
_entity_poly.entity_id
_entity_poly.type
_entity_poly.pdbx_seq_one_letter_code
_entity_poly.pdbx_strand_id
1 'polypeptide(L)'
;MVIAALVGNHQSVQLVLIVVCVFFAFYLVTVAYALLSFFVTILLAMLYGLLGTFSIEVLELRIIETAVGGAVGIATAYFIFSTATRKTLVDKVDTYLDQLDALIDTSVESVITPGNATDLVASTRTLDNALKEVVTAGKPLVLGPTTRSRRGAKRLLRVLTVSGRSAHALARAGVLASRAEPESAPSADTAHALRDAAALVRGTARQVEAAIAGKRVVQPEKVTDTTVLDVLLTSANSPGPVRVAVRALNIMNRTLADVLTRA
;
A
#
# COMPACT_ATOMS: atom_id res chain seq x y z
N MET A 1 16.16 -14.16 -34.18
CA MET A 1 15.34 -14.77 -35.26
C MET A 1 15.14 -13.82 -36.44
N VAL A 2 14.67 -12.57 -36.24
CA VAL A 2 14.51 -11.58 -37.33
C VAL A 2 15.82 -11.28 -38.09
N ILE A 3 16.96 -11.21 -37.38
CA ILE A 3 18.28 -11.00 -38.01
C ILE A 3 18.69 -12.18 -38.90
N ALA A 4 18.39 -13.42 -38.51
CA ALA A 4 18.73 -14.60 -39.31
C ALA A 4 17.88 -14.71 -40.59
N ALA A 5 16.60 -14.30 -40.50
CA ALA A 5 15.71 -14.23 -41.66
C ALA A 5 16.12 -13.12 -42.65
N LEU A 6 16.68 -12.00 -42.17
CA LEU A 6 17.19 -10.92 -43.03
C LEU A 6 18.57 -11.23 -43.65
N VAL A 7 19.37 -12.08 -43.01
CA VAL A 7 20.79 -12.35 -43.35
C VAL A 7 20.97 -13.59 -44.23
N GLY A 8 19.89 -14.30 -44.58
CA GLY A 8 19.93 -15.50 -45.42
C GLY A 8 20.61 -15.33 -46.80
N ASN A 9 20.92 -14.11 -47.23
CA ASN A 9 21.57 -13.83 -48.51
C ASN A 9 23.10 -13.60 -48.44
N HIS A 10 23.72 -13.53 -47.24
CA HIS A 10 25.15 -13.25 -47.11
C HIS A 10 25.84 -14.12 -46.04
N GLN A 11 26.40 -15.24 -46.49
CA GLN A 11 27.05 -16.30 -45.69
C GLN A 11 28.18 -15.79 -44.76
N SER A 12 28.86 -14.69 -45.14
CA SER A 12 29.91 -14.04 -44.35
C SER A 12 29.39 -13.37 -43.08
N VAL A 13 28.20 -12.78 -43.12
CA VAL A 13 27.59 -12.08 -41.97
C VAL A 13 27.15 -13.09 -40.91
N GLN A 14 26.67 -14.28 -41.33
CA GLN A 14 26.26 -15.35 -40.44
C GLN A 14 27.45 -15.93 -39.65
N LEU A 15 28.60 -16.10 -40.31
CA LEU A 15 29.86 -16.53 -39.67
C LEU A 15 30.32 -15.54 -38.59
N VAL A 16 30.29 -14.23 -38.88
CA VAL A 16 30.64 -13.20 -37.89
C VAL A 16 29.68 -13.22 -36.71
N LEU A 17 28.37 -13.38 -36.95
CA LEU A 17 27.36 -13.42 -35.90
C LEU A 17 27.53 -14.64 -34.98
N ILE A 18 27.91 -15.79 -35.54
CA ILE A 18 28.21 -17.00 -34.77
C ILE A 18 29.41 -16.77 -33.85
N VAL A 19 30.50 -16.20 -34.36
CA VAL A 19 31.69 -15.89 -33.54
C VAL A 19 31.35 -14.92 -32.40
N VAL A 20 30.55 -13.89 -32.68
CA VAL A 20 30.07 -12.95 -31.65
C VAL A 20 29.16 -13.63 -30.62
N CYS A 21 28.27 -14.53 -31.04
CA CYS A 21 27.42 -15.30 -30.13
C CYS A 21 28.23 -16.25 -29.24
N VAL A 22 29.22 -16.95 -29.80
CA VAL A 22 30.13 -17.80 -29.03
C VAL A 22 30.90 -16.96 -28.00
N PHE A 23 31.44 -15.82 -28.42
CA PHE A 23 32.14 -14.90 -27.53
C PHE A 23 31.27 -14.45 -26.35
N PHE A 24 30.03 -14.01 -26.61
CA PHE A 24 29.10 -13.61 -25.55
C PHE A 24 28.67 -14.80 -24.68
N ALA A 25 28.46 -15.99 -25.24
CA ALA A 25 28.10 -17.18 -24.46
C ALA A 25 29.18 -17.53 -23.44
N PHE A 26 30.46 -17.52 -23.83
CA PHE A 26 31.58 -17.76 -22.92
C PHE A 26 31.83 -16.60 -21.93
N TYR A 27 31.59 -15.35 -22.34
CA TYR A 27 31.74 -14.17 -21.47
C TYR A 27 30.65 -14.08 -20.38
N LEU A 28 29.42 -14.51 -20.67
CA LEU A 28 28.25 -14.40 -19.77
C LEU A 28 28.00 -15.64 -18.90
N VAL A 29 28.80 -16.73 -19.04
CA VAL A 29 28.70 -17.98 -18.26
C VAL A 29 28.61 -17.75 -16.75
N THR A 30 29.27 -16.71 -16.24
CA THR A 30 29.39 -16.44 -14.80
C THR A 30 28.38 -15.43 -14.26
N VAL A 31 27.59 -14.76 -15.12
CA VAL A 31 26.75 -13.60 -14.72
C VAL A 31 25.26 -13.88 -14.80
N ALA A 32 24.78 -14.64 -15.79
CA ALA A 32 23.35 -14.94 -15.93
C ALA A 32 23.06 -16.18 -16.79
N TYR A 33 22.70 -17.29 -16.12
CA TYR A 33 22.34 -18.57 -16.76
C TYR A 33 21.23 -18.44 -17.83
N ALA A 34 20.32 -17.47 -17.67
CA ALA A 34 19.27 -17.20 -18.64
C ALA A 34 19.78 -16.56 -19.97
N LEU A 35 20.83 -15.75 -19.92
CA LEU A 35 21.43 -15.17 -21.13
C LEU A 35 22.26 -16.21 -21.88
N LEU A 36 22.95 -17.09 -21.15
CA LEU A 36 23.64 -18.25 -21.71
C LEU A 36 22.67 -19.13 -22.51
N SER A 37 21.56 -19.55 -21.90
CA SER A 37 20.60 -20.44 -22.57
C SER A 37 20.01 -19.78 -23.82
N PHE A 38 19.71 -18.48 -23.78
CA PHE A 38 19.25 -17.71 -24.92
C PHE A 38 20.26 -17.70 -26.09
N PHE A 39 21.52 -17.36 -25.83
CA PHE A 39 22.56 -17.33 -26.87
C PHE A 39 22.86 -18.71 -27.45
N VAL A 40 22.87 -19.77 -26.62
CA VAL A 40 23.04 -21.16 -27.08
C VAL A 40 21.88 -21.59 -27.98
N THR A 41 20.65 -21.20 -27.64
CA THR A 41 19.46 -21.53 -28.45
C THR A 41 19.51 -20.86 -29.82
N ILE A 42 19.96 -19.60 -29.87
CA ILE A 42 20.16 -18.85 -31.13
C ILE A 42 21.31 -19.44 -31.95
N LEU A 43 22.42 -19.81 -31.29
CA LEU A 43 23.57 -20.42 -31.95
C LEU A 43 23.18 -21.76 -32.59
N LEU A 44 22.46 -22.62 -31.87
CA LEU A 44 21.94 -23.88 -32.40
C LEU A 44 20.99 -23.63 -33.59
N ALA A 45 20.11 -22.63 -33.50
CA ALA A 45 19.22 -22.26 -34.60
C ALA A 45 19.99 -21.77 -35.85
N MET A 46 21.05 -20.98 -35.67
CA MET A 46 21.90 -20.51 -36.77
C MET A 46 22.74 -21.63 -37.39
N LEU A 47 23.24 -22.56 -36.57
CA LEU A 47 23.99 -23.73 -37.02
C LEU A 47 23.10 -24.68 -37.84
N TYR A 48 21.90 -25.01 -37.34
CA TYR A 48 20.91 -25.77 -38.10
C TYR A 48 20.50 -25.07 -39.39
N GLY A 49 20.48 -23.74 -39.37
CA GLY A 49 20.19 -22.98 -40.58
C GLY A 49 21.26 -23.02 -41.66
N LEU A 50 22.53 -23.11 -41.27
CA LEU A 50 23.64 -23.33 -42.21
C LEU A 50 23.66 -24.75 -42.79
N LEU A 51 23.12 -25.73 -42.05
CA LEU A 51 23.04 -27.14 -42.47
C LEU A 51 21.92 -27.42 -43.49
N GLY A 52 21.10 -26.43 -43.85
CA GLY A 52 20.12 -26.53 -44.94
C GLY A 52 18.88 -27.41 -44.66
N THR A 53 18.69 -27.88 -43.42
CA THR A 53 17.56 -28.74 -43.01
C THR A 53 16.45 -27.96 -42.30
N PHE A 54 16.06 -26.81 -42.86
CA PHE A 54 14.95 -26.01 -42.32
C PHE A 54 13.60 -26.63 -42.70
N SER A 55 12.96 -27.36 -41.77
CA SER A 55 11.50 -27.47 -41.79
C SER A 55 10.94 -26.26 -41.02
N ILE A 56 10.15 -25.43 -41.71
CA ILE A 56 9.43 -24.26 -41.16
C ILE A 56 8.64 -24.64 -39.90
N GLU A 57 8.20 -25.88 -39.82
CA GLU A 57 7.45 -26.46 -38.70
C GLU A 57 8.22 -26.43 -37.36
N VAL A 58 9.55 -26.64 -37.40
CA VAL A 58 10.40 -26.63 -36.18
C VAL A 58 10.65 -25.21 -35.69
N LEU A 59 10.65 -24.25 -36.62
CA LEU A 59 10.80 -22.82 -36.34
C LEU A 59 9.54 -22.27 -35.67
N GLU A 60 8.36 -22.61 -36.19
CA GLU A 60 7.07 -22.22 -35.61
C GLU A 60 6.90 -22.81 -34.20
N LEU A 61 7.26 -24.08 -34.01
CA LEU A 61 7.16 -24.75 -32.71
C LEU A 61 7.97 -24.03 -31.63
N ARG A 62 9.20 -23.57 -31.94
CA ARG A 62 10.03 -22.82 -30.99
C ARG A 62 9.47 -21.44 -30.67
N ILE A 63 8.86 -20.75 -31.64
CA ILE A 63 8.22 -19.46 -31.39
C ILE A 63 7.04 -19.64 -30.45
N ILE A 64 6.21 -20.67 -30.70
CA ILE A 64 5.05 -20.98 -29.86
C ILE A 64 5.50 -21.38 -28.45
N GLU A 65 6.49 -22.26 -28.33
CA GLU A 65 7.02 -22.70 -27.03
C GLU A 65 7.57 -21.54 -26.20
N THR A 66 8.34 -20.64 -26.82
CA THR A 66 8.89 -19.46 -26.12
C THR A 66 7.80 -18.45 -25.77
N ALA A 67 6.81 -18.27 -26.65
CA ALA A 67 5.67 -17.39 -26.39
C ALA A 67 4.82 -17.91 -25.22
N VAL A 68 4.55 -19.22 -25.17
CA VAL A 68 3.84 -19.87 -24.07
C VAL A 68 4.66 -19.79 -22.79
N GLY A 69 5.96 -20.11 -22.83
CA GLY A 69 6.86 -19.98 -21.69
C GLY A 69 6.93 -18.54 -21.14
N GLY A 70 7.00 -17.55 -22.03
CA GLY A 70 6.95 -16.14 -21.67
C GLY A 70 5.62 -15.72 -21.05
N ALA A 71 4.50 -16.16 -21.63
CA ALA A 71 3.16 -15.87 -21.11
C ALA A 71 2.95 -16.48 -19.71
N VAL A 72 3.37 -17.74 -19.51
CA VAL A 72 3.31 -18.42 -18.20
C VAL A 72 4.23 -17.74 -17.20
N GLY A 73 5.44 -17.33 -17.61
CA GLY A 73 6.37 -16.58 -16.76
C GLY A 73 5.81 -15.23 -16.31
N ILE A 74 5.21 -14.47 -17.23
CA ILE A 74 4.53 -13.20 -16.93
C ILE A 74 3.34 -13.43 -15.98
N ALA A 75 2.51 -14.45 -16.25
CA ALA A 75 1.38 -14.78 -15.39
C ALA A 75 1.85 -15.13 -13.97
N THR A 76 2.86 -15.98 -13.85
CA THR A 76 3.43 -16.41 -12.57
C THR A 76 4.04 -15.22 -11.81
N ALA A 77 4.83 -14.39 -12.48
CA ALA A 77 5.40 -13.18 -11.88
C ALA A 77 4.29 -12.23 -11.40
N TYR A 78 3.24 -12.05 -12.20
CA TYR A 78 2.10 -11.22 -11.83
C TYR A 78 1.39 -11.74 -10.57
N PHE A 79 1.04 -13.04 -10.54
CA PHE A 79 0.32 -13.62 -9.40
C PHE A 79 1.15 -13.65 -8.11
N ILE A 80 2.42 -14.07 -8.19
CA ILE A 80 3.29 -14.16 -7.01
C ILE A 80 3.62 -12.77 -6.48
N PHE A 81 4.10 -11.88 -7.33
CA PHE A 81 4.51 -10.54 -6.91
C PHE A 81 3.31 -9.70 -6.44
N SER A 82 2.18 -9.75 -7.15
CA SER A 82 1.00 -8.97 -6.76
C SER A 82 0.41 -9.44 -5.43
N THR A 83 0.46 -10.74 -5.13
CA THR A 83 -0.08 -11.29 -3.88
C THR A 83 0.81 -10.90 -2.69
N ALA A 84 2.12 -11.07 -2.81
CA ALA A 84 3.06 -10.70 -1.76
C ALA A 84 3.00 -9.19 -1.47
N THR A 85 2.97 -8.35 -2.52
CA THR A 85 2.89 -6.89 -2.37
C THR A 85 1.59 -6.46 -1.70
N ARG A 86 0.46 -7.10 -2.04
CA ARG A 86 -0.84 -6.80 -1.40
C ARG A 86 -0.84 -7.18 0.08
N LYS A 87 -0.30 -8.35 0.43
CA LYS A 87 -0.20 -8.79 1.83
C LYS A 87 0.62 -7.82 2.66
N THR A 88 1.82 -7.47 2.20
CA THR A 88 2.68 -6.51 2.90
C THR A 88 1.98 -5.16 3.10
N LEU A 89 1.23 -4.66 2.11
CA LEU A 89 0.48 -3.42 2.27
C LEU A 89 -0.60 -3.55 3.36
N VAL A 90 -1.36 -4.65 3.38
CA VAL A 90 -2.39 -4.90 4.41
C VAL A 90 -1.75 -4.91 5.79
N ASP A 91 -0.69 -5.69 5.99
CA ASP A 91 0.00 -5.81 7.29
C ASP A 91 0.50 -4.43 7.79
N LYS A 92 1.01 -3.58 6.89
CA LYS A 92 1.44 -2.21 7.24
C LYS A 92 0.28 -1.28 7.55
N VAL A 93 -0.85 -1.42 6.86
CA VAL A 93 -2.05 -0.63 7.16
C VAL A 93 -2.62 -1.02 8.52
N ASP A 94 -2.66 -2.31 8.85
CA ASP A 94 -3.12 -2.81 10.15
C ASP A 94 -2.24 -2.22 11.26
N THR A 95 -0.91 -2.28 11.10
CA THR A 95 0.02 -1.65 12.06
C THR A 95 -0.22 -0.14 12.21
N TYR A 96 -0.51 0.58 11.11
CA TYR A 96 -0.83 2.01 11.20
C TYR A 96 -2.15 2.27 11.95
N LEU A 97 -3.18 1.45 11.72
CA LEU A 97 -4.47 1.58 12.40
C LEU A 97 -4.36 1.24 13.90
N ASP A 98 -3.54 0.27 14.27
CA ASP A 98 -3.24 -0.04 15.69
C ASP A 98 -2.56 1.13 16.39
N GLN A 99 -1.55 1.75 15.74
CA GLN A 99 -0.88 2.94 16.28
C GLN A 99 -1.84 4.13 16.36
N LEU A 100 -2.78 4.24 15.42
CA LEU A 100 -3.81 5.28 15.45
C LEU A 100 -4.78 5.06 16.62
N ASP A 101 -5.20 3.82 16.86
CA ASP A 101 -6.06 3.41 17.98
C ASP A 101 -5.42 3.81 19.33
N ALA A 102 -4.16 3.43 19.52
CA ALA A 102 -3.39 3.75 20.72
C ALA A 102 -3.20 5.27 20.91
N LEU A 103 -2.95 6.01 19.82
CA LEU A 103 -2.80 7.47 19.88
C LEU A 103 -4.12 8.15 20.25
N ILE A 104 -5.25 7.71 19.69
CA ILE A 104 -6.58 8.24 20.03
C ILE A 104 -6.85 8.04 21.52
N ASP A 105 -6.65 6.83 22.02
CA ASP A 105 -6.90 6.46 23.42
C ASP A 105 -6.07 7.32 24.39
N THR A 106 -4.75 7.39 24.16
CA THR A 106 -3.83 8.16 25.00
C THR A 106 -4.13 9.67 24.93
N SER A 107 -4.48 10.18 23.74
CA SER A 107 -4.77 11.61 23.57
C SER A 107 -6.08 12.01 24.23
N VAL A 108 -7.11 11.18 24.13
CA VAL A 108 -8.41 11.42 24.75
C VAL A 108 -8.29 11.34 26.27
N GLU A 109 -7.59 10.34 26.79
CA GLU A 109 -7.36 10.23 28.24
C GLU A 109 -6.57 11.43 28.77
N SER A 110 -5.57 11.91 28.04
CA SER A 110 -4.85 13.14 28.40
C SER A 110 -5.72 14.40 28.42
N VAL A 111 -6.76 14.46 27.59
CA VAL A 111 -7.71 15.59 27.55
C VAL A 111 -8.73 15.48 28.68
N ILE A 112 -9.14 14.27 29.05
CA ILE A 112 -10.08 14.01 30.15
C ILE A 112 -9.42 14.21 31.51
N THR A 113 -8.15 13.81 31.62
CA THR A 113 -7.38 13.88 32.87
C THR A 113 -6.12 14.74 32.66
N PRO A 114 -6.25 16.09 32.65
CA PRO A 114 -5.13 17.01 32.44
C PRO A 114 -4.03 16.90 33.50
N GLY A 115 -2.84 17.42 33.18
CA GLY A 115 -1.72 17.53 34.12
C GLY A 115 -0.88 16.26 34.32
N ASN A 116 -1.24 15.15 33.67
CA ASN A 116 -0.45 13.92 33.70
C ASN A 116 0.65 13.92 32.64
N ALA A 117 1.83 13.38 32.98
CA ALA A 117 2.89 13.18 31.99
C ALA A 117 2.44 12.19 30.90
N THR A 118 2.67 12.55 29.64
CA THR A 118 2.27 11.73 28.49
C THR A 118 3.39 11.65 27.47
N ASP A 119 3.55 10.49 26.82
CA ASP A 119 4.51 10.30 25.72
C ASP A 119 3.88 10.46 24.33
N LEU A 120 2.86 11.33 24.22
CA LEU A 120 2.14 11.57 22.97
C LEU A 120 3.04 11.99 21.80
N VAL A 121 4.17 12.63 22.09
CA VAL A 121 5.15 13.02 21.06
C VAL A 121 5.82 11.78 20.45
N ALA A 122 6.20 10.78 21.26
CA ALA A 122 6.72 9.52 20.74
C ALA A 122 5.62 8.72 20.03
N SER A 123 4.40 8.66 20.57
CA SER A 123 3.25 8.02 19.90
C SER A 123 2.94 8.65 18.54
N THR A 124 3.10 9.97 18.41
CA THR A 124 2.92 10.65 17.12
C THR A 124 4.03 10.28 16.13
N ARG A 125 5.28 10.17 16.59
CA ARG A 125 6.42 9.76 15.74
C ARG A 125 6.30 8.31 15.27
N THR A 126 5.85 7.41 16.12
CA THR A 126 5.62 6.01 15.76
C THR A 126 4.50 5.88 14.74
N LEU A 127 3.40 6.63 14.89
CA LEU A 127 2.34 6.72 13.89
C LEU A 127 2.85 7.26 12.54
N ASP A 128 3.68 8.32 12.54
CA ASP A 128 4.27 8.88 11.31
C ASP A 128 5.18 7.88 10.60
N ASN A 129 5.96 7.10 11.36
CA ASN A 129 6.81 6.05 10.80
C ASN A 129 5.95 4.93 10.18
N ALA A 130 4.89 4.50 10.87
CA ALA A 130 3.95 3.53 10.32
C ALA A 130 3.29 4.04 9.03
N LEU A 131 2.90 5.33 8.97
CA LEU A 131 2.35 5.94 7.76
C LEU A 131 3.37 5.95 6.61
N LYS A 132 4.64 6.26 6.88
CA LYS A 132 5.71 6.20 5.88
C LYS A 132 5.91 4.79 5.34
N GLU A 133 5.83 3.78 6.21
CA GLU A 133 5.92 2.38 5.81
C GLU A 133 4.75 1.98 4.90
N VAL A 134 3.52 2.39 5.23
CA VAL A 134 2.33 2.19 4.37
C VAL A 134 2.51 2.84 3.00
N VAL A 135 2.94 4.10 2.96
CA VAL A 135 3.18 4.81 1.69
C VAL A 135 4.25 4.12 0.87
N THR A 136 5.32 3.65 1.52
CA THR A 136 6.42 2.94 0.86
C THR A 136 5.97 1.59 0.31
N ALA A 137 5.25 0.79 1.09
CA ALA A 137 4.67 -0.49 0.66
C ALA A 137 3.63 -0.31 -0.46
N GLY A 138 2.92 0.83 -0.49
CA GLY A 138 1.93 1.16 -1.52
C GLY A 138 2.50 1.64 -2.86
N LYS A 139 3.76 2.10 -2.92
CA LYS A 139 4.38 2.65 -4.15
C LYS A 139 4.28 1.72 -5.37
N PRO A 140 4.60 0.42 -5.28
CA PRO A 140 4.51 -0.49 -6.43
C PRO A 140 3.08 -0.64 -6.96
N LEU A 141 2.07 -0.62 -6.07
CA LEU A 141 0.65 -0.76 -6.43
C LEU A 141 0.09 0.49 -7.11
N VAL A 142 0.68 1.66 -6.84
CA VAL A 142 0.37 2.92 -7.51
C VAL A 142 0.93 2.97 -8.94
N LEU A 143 1.99 2.21 -9.21
CA LEU A 143 2.66 2.08 -10.51
C LEU A 143 2.22 0.85 -11.32
N GLY A 144 1.55 -0.12 -10.69
CA GLY A 144 1.17 -1.41 -11.29
C GLY A 144 0.31 -1.30 -12.56
N PRO A 145 0.33 -2.29 -13.48
CA PRO A 145 -0.13 -2.13 -14.87
C PRO A 145 -1.64 -1.82 -15.04
N THR A 146 -2.49 -2.12 -14.06
CA THR A 146 -3.96 -1.95 -14.18
C THR A 146 -4.45 -0.63 -13.57
N THR A 147 -5.27 0.11 -14.32
CA THR A 147 -5.80 1.43 -13.91
C THR A 147 -6.69 1.36 -12.67
N ARG A 148 -7.44 0.26 -12.49
CA ARG A 148 -8.34 0.03 -11.36
C ARG A 148 -7.57 -0.12 -10.04
N SER A 149 -6.51 -0.94 -10.04
CA SER A 149 -5.65 -1.14 -8.87
C SER A 149 -4.94 0.16 -8.45
N ARG A 150 -4.45 0.93 -9.44
CA ARG A 150 -3.81 2.24 -9.19
C ARG A 150 -4.74 3.23 -8.49
N ARG A 151 -6.00 3.34 -8.94
CA ARG A 151 -6.98 4.28 -8.36
C ARG A 151 -7.33 3.91 -6.92
N GLY A 152 -7.52 2.62 -6.64
CA GLY A 152 -7.78 2.12 -5.28
C GLY A 152 -6.62 2.42 -4.33
N ALA A 153 -5.39 2.05 -4.71
CA ALA A 153 -4.19 2.30 -3.90
C ALA A 153 -3.94 3.79 -3.65
N LYS A 154 -4.01 4.63 -4.69
CA LYS A 154 -3.87 6.10 -4.56
C LYS A 154 -4.90 6.69 -3.60
N ARG A 155 -6.14 6.19 -3.66
CA ARG A 155 -7.23 6.67 -2.81
C ARG A 155 -7.02 6.27 -1.35
N LEU A 156 -6.69 5.00 -1.09
CA LEU A 156 -6.38 4.52 0.25
C LEU A 156 -5.25 5.35 0.89
N LEU A 157 -4.13 5.49 0.18
CA LEU A 157 -2.99 6.27 0.66
C LEU A 157 -3.36 7.74 0.94
N ARG A 158 -4.18 8.36 0.08
CA ARG A 158 -4.66 9.73 0.30
C ARG A 158 -5.46 9.83 1.59
N VAL A 159 -6.39 8.90 1.83
CA VAL A 159 -7.23 8.92 3.03
C VAL A 159 -6.39 8.74 4.29
N LEU A 160 -5.49 7.75 4.32
CA LEU A 160 -4.60 7.52 5.47
C LEU A 160 -3.68 8.73 5.75
N THR A 161 -3.26 9.44 4.69
CA THR A 161 -2.50 10.69 4.85
C THR A 161 -3.34 11.80 5.46
N VAL A 162 -4.64 11.88 5.13
CA VAL A 162 -5.56 12.88 5.70
C VAL A 162 -5.87 12.54 7.16
N SER A 163 -6.14 11.27 7.49
CA SER A 163 -6.37 10.84 8.88
C SER A 163 -5.16 11.13 9.78
N GLY A 164 -3.93 10.94 9.27
CA GLY A 164 -2.71 11.28 10.00
C GLY A 164 -2.61 12.76 10.40
N ARG A 165 -3.13 13.68 9.57
CA ARG A 165 -3.19 15.12 9.91
C ARG A 165 -4.17 15.41 11.05
N SER A 166 -5.33 14.77 11.04
CA SER A 166 -6.31 14.89 12.13
C SER A 166 -5.78 14.25 13.42
N ALA A 167 -5.07 13.12 13.32
CA ALA A 167 -4.43 12.47 14.44
C ALA A 167 -3.39 13.39 15.12
N HIS A 168 -2.62 14.12 14.33
CA HIS A 168 -1.72 15.16 14.84
C HIS A 168 -2.44 16.28 15.59
N ALA A 169 -3.62 16.72 15.11
CA ALA A 169 -4.39 17.75 15.79
C ALA A 169 -4.92 17.25 17.15
N LEU A 170 -5.37 15.99 17.20
CA LEU A 170 -5.78 15.33 18.45
C LEU A 170 -4.60 15.17 19.42
N ALA A 171 -3.45 14.70 18.94
CA ALA A 171 -2.25 14.56 19.76
C ALA A 171 -1.77 15.90 20.32
N ARG A 172 -1.84 16.98 19.53
CA ARG A 172 -1.54 18.33 20.03
C ARG A 172 -2.51 18.76 21.13
N ALA A 173 -3.80 18.44 21.00
CA ALA A 173 -4.77 18.73 22.06
C ALA A 173 -4.43 17.97 23.36
N GLY A 174 -4.06 16.69 23.26
CA GLY A 174 -3.57 15.91 24.40
C GLY A 174 -2.30 16.50 25.03
N VAL A 175 -1.29 16.85 24.23
CA VAL A 175 -0.04 17.47 24.73
C VAL A 175 -0.30 18.83 25.41
N LEU A 176 -1.28 19.59 24.96
CA LEU A 176 -1.68 20.83 25.63
C LEU A 176 -2.39 20.54 26.95
N ALA A 177 -3.25 19.53 26.99
CA ALA A 177 -3.96 19.12 28.20
C ALA A 177 -3.03 18.49 29.25
N SER A 178 -2.00 17.73 28.86
CA SER A 178 -1.00 17.20 29.80
C SER A 178 -0.18 18.29 30.49
N ARG A 179 -0.11 19.49 29.91
CA ARG A 179 0.55 20.67 30.49
C ARG A 179 -0.41 21.60 31.23
N ALA A 180 -1.71 21.37 31.15
CA ALA A 180 -2.71 22.18 31.82
C ALA A 180 -2.85 21.78 33.29
N GLU A 181 -3.40 22.70 34.10
CA GLU A 181 -3.68 22.44 35.51
C GLU A 181 -4.79 21.39 35.65
N PRO A 182 -4.72 20.48 36.65
CA PRO A 182 -5.73 19.43 36.85
C PRO A 182 -7.17 19.97 37.03
N GLU A 183 -7.33 21.19 37.56
CA GLU A 183 -8.62 21.86 37.72
C GLU A 183 -9.27 22.27 36.38
N SER A 184 -8.51 22.27 35.28
CA SER A 184 -9.01 22.51 33.92
C SER A 184 -9.70 21.28 33.30
N ALA A 185 -9.94 20.22 34.09
CA ALA A 185 -10.62 19.02 33.63
C ALA A 185 -12.03 19.32 33.09
N PRO A 186 -12.46 18.65 32.01
CA PRO A 186 -13.82 18.80 31.50
C PRO A 186 -14.86 18.26 32.49
N SER A 187 -16.12 18.70 32.35
CA SER A 187 -17.24 18.13 33.10
C SER A 187 -17.39 16.63 32.82
N ALA A 188 -17.96 15.88 33.77
CA ALA A 188 -18.18 14.44 33.63
C ALA A 188 -18.94 14.07 32.34
N ASP A 189 -19.97 14.84 32.00
CA ASP A 189 -20.75 14.64 30.78
C ASP A 189 -19.90 14.85 29.52
N THR A 190 -19.04 15.87 29.51
CA THR A 190 -18.12 16.14 28.39
C THR A 190 -17.06 15.03 28.26
N ALA A 191 -16.56 14.52 29.38
CA ALA A 191 -15.61 13.42 29.41
C ALA A 191 -16.23 12.12 28.87
N HIS A 192 -17.47 11.80 29.25
CA HIS A 192 -18.21 10.66 28.70
C HIS A 192 -18.46 10.82 27.20
N ALA A 193 -18.94 11.98 26.75
CA ALA A 193 -19.15 12.24 25.33
C ALA A 193 -17.85 12.11 24.51
N LEU A 194 -16.70 12.52 25.07
CA LEU A 194 -15.41 12.38 24.41
C LEU A 194 -14.95 10.92 24.32
N ARG A 195 -15.21 10.09 25.35
CA ARG A 195 -14.94 8.64 25.31
C ARG A 195 -15.82 7.95 24.27
N ASP A 196 -17.10 8.28 24.22
CA ASP A 196 -18.04 7.73 23.24
C ASP A 196 -17.62 8.10 21.81
N ALA A 197 -17.25 9.37 21.58
CA ALA A 197 -16.72 9.84 20.32
C ALA A 197 -15.44 9.09 19.91
N ALA A 198 -14.52 8.87 20.85
CA ALA A 198 -13.31 8.11 20.61
C ALA A 198 -13.62 6.65 20.25
N ALA A 199 -14.51 6.01 20.99
CA ALA A 199 -14.94 4.62 20.75
C ALA A 199 -15.56 4.45 19.36
N LEU A 200 -16.37 5.41 18.91
CA LEU A 200 -16.93 5.43 17.55
C LEU A 200 -15.84 5.48 16.48
N VAL A 201 -14.87 6.41 16.59
CA VAL A 201 -13.76 6.54 15.62
C VAL A 201 -12.92 5.26 15.57
N ARG A 202 -12.62 4.68 16.74
CA ARG A 202 -11.89 3.41 16.86
C ARG A 202 -12.66 2.26 16.23
N GLY A 203 -13.98 2.22 16.42
CA GLY A 203 -14.88 1.28 15.73
C GLY A 203 -14.82 1.41 14.21
N THR A 204 -14.88 2.64 13.69
CA THR A 204 -14.75 2.90 12.24
C THR A 204 -13.37 2.47 11.72
N ALA A 205 -12.29 2.71 12.47
CA ALA A 205 -10.94 2.27 12.09
C ALA A 205 -10.85 0.74 11.94
N ARG A 206 -11.41 -0.01 12.90
CA ARG A 206 -11.49 -1.49 12.83
C ARG A 206 -12.34 -1.99 11.66
N GLN A 207 -13.40 -1.27 11.30
CA GLN A 207 -14.17 -1.60 10.10
C GLN A 207 -13.35 -1.39 8.82
N VAL A 208 -12.53 -0.34 8.76
CA VAL A 208 -11.61 -0.09 7.64
C VAL A 208 -10.56 -1.21 7.54
N GLU A 209 -9.98 -1.63 8.65
CA GLU A 209 -9.07 -2.78 8.74
C GLU A 209 -9.73 -4.05 8.15
N ALA A 210 -10.94 -4.39 8.61
CA ALA A 210 -11.68 -5.55 8.12
C ALA A 210 -12.00 -5.47 6.62
N ALA A 211 -12.33 -4.28 6.10
CA ALA A 211 -12.59 -4.07 4.67
C ALA A 211 -11.32 -4.28 3.82
N ILE A 212 -10.17 -3.80 4.31
CA ILE A 212 -8.88 -3.90 3.59
C ILE A 212 -8.38 -5.35 3.57
N ALA A 213 -8.59 -6.09 4.67
CA ALA A 213 -8.33 -7.53 4.76
C ALA A 213 -9.23 -8.38 3.83
N GLY A 214 -10.24 -7.78 3.18
CA GLY A 214 -11.13 -8.48 2.23
C GLY A 214 -12.28 -9.24 2.90
N LYS A 215 -12.56 -8.98 4.18
CA LYS A 215 -13.77 -9.48 4.86
C LYS A 215 -14.96 -8.63 4.42
N ARG A 216 -16.13 -9.24 4.16
CA ARG A 216 -17.37 -8.47 3.90
C ARG A 216 -17.70 -7.67 5.16
N VAL A 217 -17.56 -6.36 5.09
CA VAL A 217 -17.98 -5.43 6.15
C VAL A 217 -19.44 -5.06 5.90
N VAL A 218 -20.29 -5.28 6.90
CA VAL A 218 -21.65 -4.74 6.91
C VAL A 218 -21.53 -3.22 6.93
N GLN A 219 -22.04 -2.55 5.90
CA GLN A 219 -21.95 -1.09 5.78
C GLN A 219 -22.56 -0.46 7.04
N PRO A 220 -21.82 0.42 7.75
CA PRO A 220 -22.41 1.15 8.87
C PRO A 220 -23.51 2.07 8.33
N GLU A 221 -24.58 2.20 9.09
CA GLU A 221 -25.69 3.12 8.86
C GLU A 221 -25.17 4.58 8.97
N LYS A 222 -24.51 5.05 7.90
CA LYS A 222 -23.68 6.26 7.84
C LYS A 222 -24.37 7.57 8.23
N VAL A 223 -25.69 7.58 8.30
CA VAL A 223 -26.46 8.78 8.65
C VAL A 223 -26.58 8.91 10.17
N THR A 224 -26.62 7.80 10.92
CA THR A 224 -26.89 7.80 12.37
C THR A 224 -25.65 8.16 13.20
N ASP A 225 -24.46 7.61 12.88
CA ASP A 225 -23.24 7.86 13.66
C ASP A 225 -22.70 9.29 13.53
N THR A 226 -22.84 9.89 12.34
CA THR A 226 -22.43 11.27 12.08
C THR A 226 -23.33 12.26 12.82
N THR A 227 -24.64 11.95 12.93
CA THR A 227 -25.60 12.74 13.71
C THR A 227 -25.42 12.55 15.22
N VAL A 228 -25.08 11.33 15.67
CA VAL A 228 -24.79 11.06 17.10
C VAL A 228 -23.56 11.83 17.55
N LEU A 229 -22.52 11.90 16.71
CA LEU A 229 -21.33 12.69 17.01
C LEU A 229 -21.66 14.20 17.04
N ASP A 230 -22.39 14.75 16.07
CA ASP A 230 -22.78 16.18 16.10
C ASP A 230 -23.66 16.53 17.32
N VAL A 231 -24.56 15.63 17.74
CA VAL A 231 -25.43 15.81 18.91
C VAL A 231 -24.66 15.72 20.23
N LEU A 232 -23.73 14.76 20.37
CA LEU A 232 -22.85 14.63 21.53
C LEU A 232 -21.93 15.85 21.73
N LEU A 233 -21.65 16.59 20.65
CA LEU A 233 -20.70 17.70 20.64
C LEU A 233 -21.36 19.09 20.72
N THR A 234 -22.67 19.17 20.43
CA THR A 234 -23.45 20.42 20.52
C THR A 234 -23.58 20.92 21.97
N SER A 235 -23.28 20.08 22.97
CA SER A 235 -23.30 20.46 24.40
C SER A 235 -22.03 21.17 24.90
N ALA A 236 -20.98 21.31 24.08
CA ALA A 236 -19.66 21.71 24.56
C ALA A 236 -19.43 23.25 24.56
N ASN A 237 -19.83 23.93 25.64
CA ASN A 237 -19.23 25.20 26.10
C ASN A 237 -17.79 24.99 26.63
N SER A 238 -17.02 24.08 26.03
CA SER A 238 -15.86 23.44 26.66
C SER A 238 -14.53 24.14 26.36
N PRO A 239 -13.51 23.98 27.25
CA PRO A 239 -12.17 24.54 27.11
C PRO A 239 -11.50 24.22 25.76
N GLY A 240 -10.54 25.07 25.37
CA GLY A 240 -9.86 25.01 24.06
C GLY A 240 -9.37 23.62 23.62
N PRO A 241 -8.68 22.84 24.46
CA PRO A 241 -8.17 21.50 24.08
C PRO A 241 -9.27 20.50 23.72
N VAL A 242 -10.40 20.51 24.45
CA VAL A 242 -11.54 19.63 24.21
C VAL A 242 -12.13 19.89 22.82
N ARG A 243 -12.32 21.16 22.46
CA ARG A 243 -12.86 21.54 21.14
C ARG A 243 -11.98 21.08 19.98
N VAL A 244 -10.65 21.15 20.16
CA VAL A 244 -9.69 20.69 19.15
C VAL A 244 -9.73 19.16 19.01
N ALA A 245 -9.76 18.43 20.14
CA ALA A 245 -9.86 16.98 20.14
C ALA A 245 -11.13 16.49 19.43
N VAL A 246 -12.26 17.12 19.77
CA VAL A 246 -13.56 16.88 19.15
C VAL A 246 -13.53 17.07 17.63
N ARG A 247 -13.02 18.22 17.16
CA ARG A 247 -12.94 18.51 15.73
C ARG A 247 -12.04 17.51 15.00
N ALA A 248 -10.94 17.11 15.64
CA ALA A 248 -10.02 16.12 15.11
C ALA A 248 -10.68 14.74 14.96
N LEU A 249 -11.43 14.29 15.98
CA LEU A 249 -12.19 13.03 15.95
C LEU A 249 -13.25 13.02 14.84
N ASN A 250 -14.01 14.11 14.66
CA ASN A 250 -15.01 14.20 13.60
C ASN A 250 -14.39 14.13 12.19
N ILE A 251 -13.32 14.90 11.94
CA ILE A 251 -12.61 14.85 10.66
C ILE A 251 -12.06 13.44 10.42
N MET A 252 -11.52 12.79 11.46
CA MET A 252 -10.99 11.44 11.36
C MET A 252 -12.10 10.42 11.04
N ASN A 253 -13.24 10.46 11.75
CA ASN A 253 -14.38 9.58 11.47
C ASN A 253 -14.85 9.72 10.02
N ARG A 254 -15.05 10.96 9.56
CA ARG A 254 -15.52 11.24 8.19
C ARG A 254 -14.54 10.72 7.14
N THR A 255 -13.24 10.94 7.35
CA THR A 255 -12.21 10.48 6.40
C THR A 255 -12.11 8.96 6.35
N LEU A 256 -12.19 8.27 7.50
CA LEU A 256 -12.20 6.80 7.56
C LEU A 256 -13.50 6.23 6.97
N ALA A 257 -14.65 6.82 7.30
CA ALA A 257 -15.94 6.43 6.77
C ALA A 257 -16.01 6.56 5.23
N ASP A 258 -15.36 7.57 4.64
CA ASP A 258 -15.26 7.73 3.19
C ASP A 258 -14.64 6.50 2.51
N VAL A 259 -13.71 5.80 3.17
CA VAL A 259 -13.12 4.54 2.68
C VAL A 259 -14.21 3.48 2.50
N LEU A 260 -15.07 3.32 3.51
CA LEU A 260 -16.12 2.30 3.56
C LEU A 260 -17.27 2.53 2.55
N THR A 261 -17.64 3.78 2.27
CA THR A 261 -18.78 4.10 1.36
C THR A 261 -18.56 3.72 -0.09
N ARG A 262 -17.30 3.56 -0.50
CA ARG A 262 -16.93 3.41 -1.92
C ARG A 262 -15.80 2.39 -2.09
N ALA A 263 -15.69 1.46 -1.14
CA ALA A 263 -14.95 0.21 -1.29
C ALA A 263 -15.84 -0.78 -2.05
#